data_AF-A0A9D5CLB8-F1
#
_entry.id   AF-A0A9D5CLB8-F1
#
_cell.length_a   1.000
_cell.length_b   1.000
_cell.length_c   1.000
_cell.angle_alpha   90.00
_cell.angle_beta   90.00
_cell.angle_gamma   90.00
#
_symmetry.space_group_name_H-M   'P 1'
#
loop_
_entity.id
_entity.type
_entity.pdbx_description
1 polymer ?
#
loop_
_entity_poly.entity_id
_entity_poly.type
_entity_poly.pdbx_seq_one_letter_code
_entity_poly.pdbx_strand_id
1 'polypeptide(L)'
;MIPDCILDSITKLVRKFIWAKDNNGKGLHLVGWKIITNPKSEGGLGIKDLKHMKNALLSKHALELMNDGDKIWIKLMVSKYGRIDPWQVSTLKKVSWTFRGLMYSVRSVKNSITQVNVINSNHVLHDPWLFDTPLIMMPTFINMQYDMTTMLIKDLRSNYHWNWTLVCELFPPSLTAVIEEKQVHEDEDRVRWKLKKKTEGKSITAAIYEDCRYKDSNPQWIGWKKLWKLKIIPKIKIFLWKMLHGRLPTSQYLQSLGIGTSDLCSLCNSTLETSYHLFVECRVTQLVWLRIRNEGFLQSWNLFNQDLTQGGWLEGTNLGYLNNESNAGELISCTLWAIWISRCNHLFR
;
A
#
# COMPACT_ATOMS: atom_id res chain seq x y z
N MET A 1 17.24 18.08 -4.62
CA MET A 1 16.19 17.42 -3.79
C MET A 1 15.06 18.40 -3.61
N ILE A 2 13.79 17.95 -3.69
CA ILE A 2 12.64 18.85 -3.51
C ILE A 2 12.48 19.17 -2.01
N PRO A 3 12.50 20.45 -1.60
CA PRO A 3 12.27 20.85 -0.20
C PRO A 3 10.88 20.46 0.30
N ASP A 4 10.76 20.16 1.60
CA ASP A 4 9.48 19.76 2.20
C ASP A 4 8.41 20.85 2.12
N CYS A 5 8.79 22.12 2.18
CA CYS A 5 7.85 23.24 2.04
C CYS A 5 7.13 23.24 0.67
N ILE A 6 7.81 22.82 -0.40
CA ILE A 6 7.20 22.70 -1.74
C ILE A 6 6.22 21.54 -1.75
N LEU A 7 6.61 20.38 -1.19
CA LEU A 7 5.72 19.22 -1.09
C LEU A 7 4.48 19.52 -0.24
N ASP A 8 4.63 20.26 0.85
CA ASP A 8 3.53 20.71 1.69
C ASP A 8 2.61 21.68 0.93
N SER A 9 3.17 22.56 0.10
CA SER A 9 2.38 23.47 -0.75
C SER A 9 1.56 22.71 -1.80
N ILE A 10 2.16 21.72 -2.48
CA ILE A 10 1.44 20.85 -3.42
C ILE A 10 0.37 20.04 -2.67
N THR A 11 0.70 19.50 -1.50
CA THR A 11 -0.25 18.74 -0.67
C THR A 11 -1.44 19.61 -0.27
N LYS A 12 -1.21 20.89 0.07
CA LYS A 12 -2.30 21.86 0.34
C LYS A 12 -3.19 22.07 -0.89
N LEU A 13 -2.61 22.21 -2.09
CA LEU A 13 -3.39 22.35 -3.32
C LEU A 13 -4.25 21.11 -3.60
N VAL A 14 -3.69 19.91 -3.44
CA VAL A 14 -4.44 18.66 -3.62
C VAL A 14 -5.56 18.54 -2.58
N ARG A 15 -5.30 18.86 -1.32
CA ARG A 15 -6.32 18.87 -0.26
C ARG A 15 -7.42 19.88 -0.56
N LYS A 16 -7.06 21.08 -1.05
CA LYS A 16 -8.02 22.11 -1.44
C LYS A 16 -8.87 21.61 -2.61
N PHE A 17 -8.28 21.00 -3.63
CA PHE A 17 -9.02 20.42 -4.75
C PHE A 17 -10.05 19.36 -4.32
N ILE A 18 -9.68 18.49 -3.36
CA ILE A 18 -10.58 17.42 -2.89
C ILE A 18 -11.76 17.97 -2.07
N TRP A 19 -11.49 18.97 -1.22
CA TRP A 19 -12.43 19.38 -0.17
C TRP A 19 -13.09 20.73 -0.38
N ALA A 20 -12.53 21.63 -1.19
CA ALA A 20 -13.13 22.93 -1.42
C ALA A 20 -14.47 22.80 -2.16
N LYS A 21 -15.46 23.58 -1.70
CA LYS A 21 -16.67 23.92 -2.46
C LYS A 21 -16.45 25.23 -3.22
N ASP A 22 -17.33 25.51 -4.18
CA ASP A 22 -17.21 26.62 -5.13
C ASP A 22 -16.95 27.99 -4.48
N ASN A 23 -16.11 28.77 -5.18
CA ASN A 23 -15.68 30.16 -5.05
C ASN A 23 -15.09 30.68 -3.72
N ASN A 24 -15.48 30.17 -2.54
CA ASN A 24 -15.01 30.72 -1.25
C ASN A 24 -13.93 29.89 -0.54
N GLY A 25 -13.51 28.76 -1.12
CA GLY A 25 -12.35 27.98 -0.65
C GLY A 25 -12.49 27.32 0.73
N LYS A 26 -13.64 27.47 1.41
CA LYS A 26 -13.93 26.87 2.72
C LYS A 26 -14.77 25.62 2.51
N GLY A 27 -14.13 24.46 2.57
CA GLY A 27 -14.80 23.16 2.53
C GLY A 27 -14.40 22.30 3.73
N LEU A 28 -15.32 21.46 4.20
CA LEU A 28 -15.06 20.58 5.33
C LEU A 28 -14.13 19.44 4.92
N HIS A 29 -13.01 19.30 5.62
CA HIS A 29 -12.09 18.18 5.49
C HIS A 29 -12.66 16.95 6.20
N LEU A 30 -13.60 16.26 5.55
CA LEU A 30 -14.39 15.19 6.19
C LEU A 30 -13.55 13.95 6.54
N VAL A 31 -12.56 13.61 5.70
CA VAL A 31 -11.68 12.45 5.91
C VAL A 31 -10.23 12.92 6.03
N GLY A 32 -9.50 12.37 7.01
CA GLY A 32 -8.12 12.71 7.28
C GLY A 32 -7.16 12.30 6.15
N TRP A 33 -6.09 13.09 5.96
CA TRP A 33 -5.12 12.85 4.88
C TRP A 33 -4.44 11.48 4.93
N LYS A 34 -4.14 10.97 6.13
CA LYS A 34 -3.53 9.65 6.32
C LYS A 34 -4.39 8.53 5.68
N ILE A 35 -5.71 8.62 5.85
CA ILE A 35 -6.65 7.67 5.25
C ILE A 35 -6.70 7.86 3.74
N ILE A 36 -6.79 9.11 3.25
CA ILE A 36 -6.84 9.41 1.82
C ILE A 36 -5.63 8.81 1.08
N THR A 37 -4.45 8.84 1.70
CA THR A 37 -3.21 8.37 1.09
C THR A 37 -3.06 6.86 1.04
N ASN A 38 -3.91 6.11 1.74
CA ASN A 38 -3.89 4.66 1.70
C ASN A 38 -4.35 4.14 0.32
N PRO A 39 -3.94 2.92 -0.07
CA PRO A 39 -4.48 2.26 -1.25
C PRO A 39 -6.01 2.12 -1.19
N LYS A 40 -6.64 2.08 -2.37
CA LYS A 40 -8.08 1.81 -2.50
C LYS A 40 -8.53 0.51 -1.84
N SER A 41 -7.67 -0.50 -1.84
CA SER A 41 -7.90 -1.78 -1.16
C SER A 41 -7.89 -1.69 0.37
N GLU A 42 -7.41 -0.58 0.93
CA GLU A 42 -7.30 -0.31 2.38
C GLU A 42 -8.20 0.85 2.81
N GLY A 43 -9.17 1.20 1.96
CA GLY A 43 -10.10 2.28 2.27
C GLY A 43 -9.54 3.67 2.06
N GLY A 44 -8.41 3.85 1.39
CA GLY A 44 -7.98 5.18 0.92
C GLY A 44 -8.45 5.49 -0.50
N LEU A 45 -7.97 6.61 -1.05
CA LEU A 45 -8.22 7.00 -2.45
C LEU A 45 -7.07 6.58 -3.39
N GLY A 46 -5.97 6.06 -2.85
CA GLY A 46 -4.77 5.70 -3.60
C GLY A 46 -3.91 6.91 -4.00
N ILE A 47 -4.11 8.06 -3.38
CA ILE A 47 -3.29 9.25 -3.61
C ILE A 47 -1.96 9.05 -2.89
N LYS A 48 -0.84 9.21 -3.59
CA LYS A 48 0.47 9.01 -2.97
C LYS A 48 0.81 10.16 -2.03
N ASP A 49 1.27 9.85 -0.84
CA ASP A 49 1.87 10.85 0.05
C ASP A 49 3.21 11.30 -0.52
N LEU A 50 3.34 12.60 -0.78
CA LEU A 50 4.49 13.13 -1.50
C LEU A 50 5.79 13.06 -0.69
N LYS A 51 5.72 13.09 0.65
CA LYS A 51 6.91 12.97 1.50
C LYS A 51 7.42 11.53 1.50
N HIS A 52 6.52 10.56 1.60
CA HIS A 52 6.86 9.14 1.48
C HIS A 52 7.38 8.82 0.07
N MET A 53 6.79 9.39 -0.98
CA MET A 53 7.25 9.23 -2.36
C MET A 53 8.65 9.84 -2.58
N LYS A 54 8.90 11.05 -2.05
CA LYS A 54 10.23 11.67 -2.05
C LYS A 54 11.25 10.75 -1.38
N ASN A 55 10.95 10.26 -0.18
CA ASN A 55 11.84 9.37 0.55
C ASN A 55 12.09 8.08 -0.23
N ALA A 56 11.05 7.47 -0.81
CA ALA A 56 11.21 6.25 -1.60
C ALA A 56 12.11 6.42 -2.84
N LEU A 57 11.98 7.55 -3.53
CA LEU A 57 12.85 7.89 -4.67
C LEU A 57 14.30 8.11 -4.24
N LEU A 58 14.51 8.81 -3.12
CA LEU A 58 15.84 9.01 -2.55
C LEU A 58 16.47 7.69 -2.12
N SER A 59 15.72 6.84 -1.42
CA SER A 59 16.20 5.53 -0.97
C SER A 59 16.58 4.65 -2.16
N LYS A 60 15.82 4.68 -3.26
CA LYS A 60 16.21 3.99 -4.50
C LYS A 60 17.57 4.47 -4.99
N HIS A 61 17.77 5.78 -5.12
CA HIS A 61 19.06 6.31 -5.59
C HIS A 61 20.19 6.03 -4.60
N ALA A 62 19.91 6.07 -3.31
CA ALA A 62 20.91 5.76 -2.31
C ALA A 62 21.33 4.28 -2.35
N LEU A 63 20.40 3.37 -2.63
CA LEU A 63 20.72 1.96 -2.92
C LEU A 63 21.53 1.80 -4.20
N GLU A 64 21.24 2.57 -5.26
CA GLU A 64 22.07 2.58 -6.47
C GLU A 64 23.51 3.05 -6.17
N LEU A 65 23.66 4.06 -5.31
CA LEU A 65 24.97 4.54 -4.85
C LEU A 65 25.71 3.47 -4.03
N MET A 66 25.02 2.78 -3.11
CA MET A 66 25.60 1.74 -2.26
C MET A 66 26.00 0.49 -3.05
N ASN A 67 25.35 0.23 -4.19
CA ASN A 67 25.62 -0.93 -5.05
C ASN A 67 26.59 -0.60 -6.22
N ASP A 68 27.34 0.51 -6.13
CA ASP A 68 28.29 0.96 -7.16
C ASP A 68 27.68 1.04 -8.57
N GLY A 69 26.49 1.64 -8.69
CA GLY A 69 25.84 1.80 -10.00
C GLY A 69 26.71 2.59 -11.00
N ASP A 70 26.73 2.16 -12.26
CA ASP A 70 27.52 2.79 -13.32
C ASP A 70 26.85 4.07 -13.87
N LYS A 71 26.68 5.08 -13.02
CA LYS A 71 26.13 6.39 -13.41
C LYS A 71 27.14 7.48 -13.08
N ILE A 72 27.24 8.50 -13.94
CA ILE A 72 28.18 9.62 -13.78
C ILE A 72 28.04 10.28 -12.40
N TRP A 73 26.80 10.51 -11.94
CA TRP A 73 26.56 11.12 -10.64
C TRP A 73 27.03 10.23 -9.48
N ILE A 74 26.97 8.90 -9.62
CA ILE A 74 27.49 7.95 -8.61
C ILE A 74 29.00 8.07 -8.54
N LYS A 75 29.69 8.00 -9.69
CA LYS A 75 31.15 8.16 -9.78
C LYS A 75 31.61 9.49 -9.16
N LEU A 76 30.89 10.59 -9.42
CA LEU A 76 31.18 11.91 -8.86
C LEU A 76 30.94 11.98 -7.34
N MET A 77 29.89 11.35 -6.84
CA MET A 77 29.61 11.33 -5.39
C MET A 77 30.64 10.48 -4.64
N VAL A 78 31.02 9.34 -5.19
CA VAL A 78 32.05 8.45 -4.64
C VAL A 78 33.42 9.13 -4.68
N SER A 79 33.79 9.84 -5.76
CA SER A 79 35.08 10.55 -5.82
C SER A 79 35.16 11.72 -4.83
N LYS A 80 34.04 12.42 -4.60
CA LYS A 80 34.01 13.59 -3.70
C LYS A 80 33.94 13.22 -2.21
N TYR A 81 33.12 12.24 -1.85
CA TYR A 81 32.82 11.91 -0.45
C TYR A 81 33.42 10.57 0.00
N GLY A 82 33.96 9.77 -0.92
CA GLY A 82 34.37 8.40 -0.65
C GLY A 82 33.18 7.45 -0.48
N ARG A 83 33.50 6.19 -0.16
CA ARG A 83 32.51 5.19 0.24
C ARG A 83 32.14 5.41 1.70
N ILE A 84 31.00 6.06 1.93
CA ILE A 84 30.48 6.33 3.27
C ILE A 84 29.44 5.27 3.63
N ASP A 85 29.58 4.69 4.81
CA ASP A 85 28.54 3.86 5.42
C ASP A 85 27.35 4.74 5.85
N PRO A 86 26.13 4.56 5.25
CA PRO A 86 24.95 5.33 5.63
C PRO A 86 24.50 5.13 7.08
N TRP A 87 24.96 4.06 7.73
CA TRP A 87 24.63 3.74 9.12
C TRP A 87 25.47 4.50 10.13
N GLN A 88 26.64 5.03 9.72
CA GLN A 88 27.52 5.81 10.58
C GLN A 88 27.19 7.31 10.51
N VAL A 89 26.66 7.87 11.61
CA VAL A 89 26.15 9.25 11.65
C VAL A 89 27.27 10.31 11.65
N SER A 90 28.42 9.98 12.23
CA SER A 90 29.54 10.91 12.45
C SER A 90 30.15 11.43 11.15
N THR A 91 30.18 10.61 10.10
CA THR A 91 30.73 10.91 8.77
C THR A 91 29.87 11.88 7.95
N LEU A 92 28.59 12.09 8.33
CA LEU A 92 27.62 12.88 7.57
C LEU A 92 27.54 14.37 7.98
N LYS A 93 28.36 14.83 8.93
CA LYS A 93 28.35 16.23 9.39
C LYS A 93 28.98 17.19 8.39
N LYS A 94 30.01 16.77 7.64
CA LYS A 94 30.77 17.61 6.70
C LYS A 94 30.35 17.49 5.23
N VAL A 95 29.30 16.73 4.92
CA VAL A 95 28.84 16.48 3.54
C VAL A 95 27.79 17.51 3.08
N SER A 96 27.61 17.64 1.76
CA SER A 96 26.55 18.50 1.21
C SER A 96 25.16 18.08 1.67
N TRP A 97 24.22 19.03 1.71
CA TRP A 97 22.81 18.77 2.02
C TRP A 97 22.18 17.68 1.14
N THR A 98 22.52 17.65 -0.15
CA THR A 98 22.02 16.64 -1.09
C THR A 98 22.53 15.24 -0.74
N PHE A 99 23.83 15.10 -0.49
CA PHE A 99 24.42 13.80 -0.11
C PHE A 99 23.90 13.35 1.25
N ARG A 100 23.79 14.29 2.20
CA ARG A 100 23.21 14.03 3.52
C ARG A 100 21.79 13.47 3.39
N GLY A 101 20.91 14.15 2.65
CA GLY A 101 19.53 13.72 2.43
C GLY A 101 19.42 12.35 1.76
N LEU A 102 20.31 12.05 0.80
CA LEU A 102 20.42 10.74 0.17
C LEU A 102 20.74 9.64 1.20
N MET A 103 21.78 9.84 2.03
CA MET A 103 22.21 8.84 3.03
C MET A 103 21.17 8.65 4.15
N TYR A 104 20.52 9.73 4.61
CA TYR A 104 19.43 9.61 5.59
C TYR A 104 18.25 8.79 5.03
N SER A 105 17.96 8.90 3.73
CA SER A 105 16.83 8.18 3.13
C SER A 105 17.00 6.65 3.15
N VAL A 106 18.23 6.14 3.12
CA VAL A 106 18.51 4.69 3.26
C VAL A 106 17.99 4.17 4.59
N ARG A 107 18.01 5.00 5.64
CA ARG A 107 17.62 4.58 6.98
C ARG A 107 16.14 4.26 7.08
N SER A 108 15.32 4.93 6.28
CA SER A 108 13.89 4.65 6.17
C SER A 108 13.59 3.28 5.55
N VAL A 109 14.57 2.63 4.92
CA VAL A 109 14.44 1.30 4.30
C VAL A 109 15.31 0.23 4.97
N LYS A 110 15.92 0.54 6.13
CA LYS A 110 16.82 -0.38 6.85
C LYS A 110 16.19 -1.75 7.07
N ASN A 111 14.92 -1.77 7.46
CA ASN A 111 14.20 -3.00 7.79
C ASN A 111 13.75 -3.78 6.55
N SER A 112 13.67 -3.13 5.39
CA SER A 112 13.20 -3.68 4.12
C SER A 112 14.32 -4.09 3.17
N ILE A 113 15.58 -3.77 3.49
CA ILE A 113 16.75 -4.22 2.71
C ILE A 113 17.54 -5.30 3.45
N THR A 114 18.17 -6.17 2.67
CA THR A 114 19.14 -7.16 3.13
C THR A 114 20.47 -6.92 2.46
N GLN A 115 21.51 -7.16 3.24
CA GLN A 115 22.86 -7.29 2.74
C GLN A 115 22.99 -8.65 2.07
N VAL A 116 23.44 -8.66 0.82
CA VAL A 116 23.82 -9.86 0.06
C VAL A 116 25.29 -9.70 -0.26
N ASN A 117 26.12 -10.48 0.40
CA ASN A 117 27.53 -10.56 0.06
C ASN A 117 27.66 -11.20 -1.33
N VAL A 118 28.48 -10.59 -2.19
CA VAL A 118 28.77 -11.11 -3.52
C VAL A 118 29.57 -12.39 -3.37
N ILE A 119 28.83 -13.49 -3.53
CA ILE A 119 29.20 -14.83 -3.99
C ILE A 119 30.48 -15.44 -3.39
N ASN A 120 31.69 -14.91 -3.56
CA ASN A 120 32.92 -15.68 -3.31
C ASN A 120 33.14 -16.12 -1.86
N SER A 121 32.87 -15.26 -0.89
CA SER A 121 33.08 -15.54 0.54
C SER A 121 31.82 -16.03 1.28
N ASN A 122 30.75 -16.34 0.56
CA ASN A 122 29.57 -16.94 1.17
C ASN A 122 29.79 -18.45 1.38
N HIS A 123 29.27 -18.96 2.49
CA HIS A 123 29.18 -20.39 2.73
C HIS A 123 28.17 -21.03 1.79
N VAL A 124 28.56 -22.14 1.17
CA VAL A 124 27.73 -22.87 0.21
C VAL A 124 26.40 -23.28 0.83
N LEU A 125 26.41 -23.78 2.07
CA LEU A 125 25.21 -24.29 2.75
C LEU A 125 24.46 -23.24 3.59
N HIS A 126 25.21 -22.40 4.31
CA HIS A 126 24.65 -21.56 5.37
C HIS A 126 24.18 -20.18 4.87
N ASP A 127 24.69 -19.71 3.73
CA ASP A 127 24.33 -18.40 3.20
C ASP A 127 23.32 -18.50 2.05
N PRO A 128 22.36 -17.56 1.95
CA PRO A 128 21.39 -17.50 0.86
C PRO A 128 22.05 -16.93 -0.40
N TRP A 129 22.68 -17.80 -1.21
CA TRP A 129 23.38 -17.40 -2.43
C TRP A 129 22.69 -17.80 -3.73
N LEU A 130 21.93 -18.91 -3.76
CA LEU A 130 21.08 -19.30 -4.90
C LEU A 130 19.66 -18.77 -4.76
N PHE A 131 19.07 -18.90 -3.58
CA PHE A 131 17.70 -18.49 -3.26
C PHE A 131 17.68 -17.45 -2.12
N ASP A 132 16.49 -16.97 -1.77
CA ASP A 132 16.27 -16.13 -0.59
C ASP A 132 16.43 -16.91 0.74
N THR A 133 16.55 -18.24 0.66
CA THR A 133 16.77 -19.16 1.79
C THR A 133 18.10 -19.90 1.64
N PRO A 134 18.85 -20.13 2.73
CA PRO A 134 20.05 -20.98 2.72
C PRO A 134 19.76 -22.42 2.25
N LEU A 135 20.73 -23.04 1.57
CA LEU A 135 20.58 -24.42 1.08
C LEU A 135 20.41 -25.42 2.23
N ILE A 136 21.01 -25.18 3.40
CA ILE A 136 20.87 -26.06 4.57
C ILE A 136 19.42 -26.23 5.04
N MET A 137 18.55 -25.27 4.75
CA MET A 137 17.12 -25.36 5.05
C MET A 137 16.34 -26.20 4.01
N MET A 138 17.02 -26.68 2.96
CA MET A 138 16.45 -27.45 1.85
C MET A 138 17.25 -28.74 1.61
N PRO A 139 17.14 -29.75 2.50
CA PRO A 139 17.99 -30.95 2.49
C PRO A 139 17.87 -31.79 1.21
N THR A 140 16.78 -31.66 0.45
CA THR A 140 16.57 -32.33 -0.84
C THR A 140 17.61 -31.93 -1.91
N PHE A 141 18.32 -30.84 -1.69
CA PHE A 141 19.27 -30.25 -2.63
C PHE A 141 20.74 -30.46 -2.25
N ILE A 142 21.02 -31.14 -1.14
CA ILE A 142 22.36 -31.29 -0.57
C ILE A 142 22.81 -32.74 -0.68
N ASN A 143 23.95 -32.98 -1.31
CA ASN A 143 24.61 -34.28 -1.23
C ASN A 143 25.27 -34.46 0.14
N MET A 144 24.60 -35.19 1.04
CA MET A 144 25.04 -35.44 2.42
C MET A 144 26.32 -36.28 2.54
N GLN A 145 26.82 -36.86 1.44
CA GLN A 145 28.07 -37.63 1.43
C GLN A 145 29.32 -36.75 1.52
N TYR A 146 29.18 -35.44 1.25
CA TYR A 146 30.27 -34.48 1.26
C TYR A 146 30.09 -33.47 2.39
N ASP A 147 31.16 -33.20 3.14
CA ASP A 147 31.15 -32.12 4.14
C ASP A 147 31.31 -30.76 3.44
N MET A 148 30.18 -30.09 3.22
CA MET A 148 30.12 -28.74 2.66
C MET A 148 29.92 -27.65 3.73
N THR A 149 29.96 -27.99 5.03
CA THR A 149 29.64 -27.03 6.11
C THR A 149 30.59 -25.84 6.14
N THR A 150 31.86 -26.06 5.81
CA THR A 150 32.90 -25.02 5.78
C THR A 150 33.20 -24.49 4.38
N MET A 151 32.63 -25.09 3.34
CA MET A 151 32.95 -24.77 1.95
C MET A 151 32.42 -23.39 1.55
N LEU A 152 33.28 -22.61 0.89
CA LEU A 152 32.94 -21.30 0.34
C LEU A 152 32.69 -21.43 -1.16
N ILE A 153 31.91 -20.50 -1.73
CA ILE A 153 31.58 -20.58 -3.16
C ILE A 153 32.82 -20.36 -4.04
N LYS A 154 33.84 -19.64 -3.56
CA LYS A 154 35.13 -19.55 -4.28
C LYS A 154 35.79 -20.93 -4.47
N ASP A 155 35.53 -21.88 -3.57
CA ASP A 155 36.08 -23.23 -3.63
C ASP A 155 35.37 -24.10 -4.69
N LEU A 156 34.18 -23.66 -5.14
CA LEU A 156 33.45 -24.27 -6.27
C LEU A 156 33.97 -23.79 -7.64
N ARG A 157 35.05 -23.00 -7.68
CA ARG A 157 35.53 -22.31 -8.89
C ARG A 157 36.98 -22.67 -9.19
N SER A 158 37.29 -22.73 -10.49
CA SER A 158 38.65 -22.86 -11.03
C SER A 158 38.83 -21.82 -12.13
N ASN A 159 39.90 -21.00 -12.06
CA ASN A 159 40.21 -19.97 -13.05
C ASN A 159 39.01 -19.08 -13.43
N TYR A 160 38.29 -18.60 -12.42
CA TYR A 160 37.10 -17.76 -12.55
C TYR A 160 35.86 -18.40 -13.15
N HIS A 161 35.93 -19.65 -13.60
CA HIS A 161 34.78 -20.42 -14.08
C HIS A 161 34.29 -21.40 -13.01
N TRP A 162 33.03 -21.81 -13.10
CA TRP A 162 32.51 -22.90 -12.28
C TRP A 162 33.30 -24.18 -12.55
N ASN A 163 33.74 -24.86 -11.50
CA ASN A 163 34.28 -26.21 -11.63
C ASN A 163 33.09 -27.17 -11.80
N TRP A 164 32.61 -27.33 -13.03
CA TRP A 164 31.40 -28.10 -13.33
C TRP A 164 31.48 -29.55 -12.87
N THR A 165 32.68 -30.15 -12.86
CA THR A 165 32.89 -31.50 -12.32
C THR A 165 32.49 -31.55 -10.85
N LEU A 166 33.01 -30.63 -10.05
CA LEU A 166 32.73 -30.54 -8.62
C LEU A 166 31.29 -30.07 -8.34
N VAL A 167 30.76 -29.15 -9.13
CA VAL A 167 29.36 -28.67 -9.00
C VAL A 167 28.36 -29.80 -9.30
N CYS A 168 28.60 -30.62 -10.32
CA CYS A 168 27.74 -31.77 -10.63
C CYS A 168 27.84 -32.92 -9.61
N GLU A 169 28.95 -33.03 -8.88
CA GLU A 169 29.11 -34.00 -7.79
C GLU A 169 28.37 -33.58 -6.51
N LEU A 170 28.37 -32.27 -6.22
CA LEU A 170 27.79 -31.71 -5.00
C LEU A 170 26.30 -31.39 -5.11
N PHE A 171 25.81 -31.04 -6.31
CA PHE A 171 24.43 -30.57 -6.52
C PHE A 171 23.67 -31.40 -7.55
N PRO A 172 22.35 -31.59 -7.37
CA PRO A 172 21.51 -32.26 -8.36
C PRO A 172 21.41 -31.44 -9.67
N PRO A 173 21.10 -32.09 -10.82
CA PRO A 173 20.98 -31.43 -12.12
C PRO A 173 19.97 -30.26 -12.18
N SER A 174 18.98 -30.25 -11.28
CA SER A 174 18.02 -29.15 -11.17
C SER A 174 18.65 -27.85 -10.64
N LEU A 175 19.70 -27.94 -9.82
CA LEU A 175 20.42 -26.78 -9.29
C LEU A 175 21.56 -26.32 -10.19
N THR A 176 22.19 -27.22 -10.94
CA THR A 176 23.29 -26.86 -11.84
C THR A 176 22.85 -25.85 -12.89
N ALA A 177 21.63 -25.99 -13.43
CA ALA A 177 21.02 -25.01 -14.34
C ALA A 177 20.81 -23.62 -13.69
N VAL A 178 20.45 -23.58 -12.41
CA VAL A 178 20.28 -22.32 -11.65
C VAL A 178 21.62 -21.67 -11.34
N ILE A 179 22.66 -22.48 -11.07
CA ILE A 179 24.04 -22.04 -10.87
C ILE A 179 24.60 -21.48 -12.19
N GLU A 180 24.25 -22.06 -13.33
CA GLU A 180 24.66 -21.61 -14.67
C GLU A 180 24.11 -20.21 -14.99
N GLU A 181 22.84 -19.95 -14.65
CA GLU A 181 22.20 -18.65 -14.87
C GLU A 181 22.82 -17.51 -14.04
N LYS A 182 23.49 -17.86 -12.93
CA LYS A 182 24.21 -16.89 -12.08
C LYS A 182 25.51 -16.46 -12.73
N GLN A 183 25.49 -15.29 -13.37
CA GLN A 183 26.70 -14.64 -13.87
C GLN A 183 27.72 -14.41 -12.74
N VAL A 184 28.92 -14.89 -13.00
CA VAL A 184 30.08 -14.80 -12.14
C VAL A 184 30.79 -13.48 -12.43
N HIS A 185 30.87 -12.58 -11.44
CA HIS A 185 31.59 -11.32 -11.58
C HIS A 185 33.06 -11.46 -11.15
N GLU A 186 33.96 -10.78 -11.87
CA GLU A 186 35.41 -10.70 -11.62
C GLU A 186 35.77 -9.94 -10.34
N ASP A 187 34.84 -9.13 -9.81
CA ASP A 187 35.12 -8.18 -8.73
C ASP A 187 35.36 -8.85 -7.37
N GLU A 188 36.25 -8.23 -6.58
CA GLU A 188 36.42 -8.42 -5.12
C GLU A 188 35.07 -8.55 -4.38
N ASP A 189 35.06 -9.17 -3.20
CA ASP A 189 33.87 -9.29 -2.34
C ASP A 189 33.17 -7.94 -2.17
N ARG A 190 32.09 -7.73 -2.94
CA ARG A 190 31.27 -6.53 -2.85
C ARG A 190 30.03 -6.83 -2.04
N VAL A 191 29.65 -5.87 -1.22
CA VAL A 191 28.39 -5.93 -0.48
C VAL A 191 27.30 -5.34 -1.37
N ARG A 192 26.32 -6.14 -1.80
CA ARG A 192 25.15 -5.65 -2.53
C ARG A 192 23.92 -5.62 -1.63
N TRP A 193 23.19 -4.52 -1.66
CA TRP A 193 21.94 -4.34 -0.93
C TRP A 193 20.75 -4.64 -1.83
N LYS A 194 19.91 -5.58 -1.40
CA LYS A 194 18.66 -5.95 -2.09
C LYS A 194 17.45 -5.72 -1.19
N LEU A 195 16.27 -5.57 -1.78
CA LEU A 195 15.02 -5.53 -1.00
C LEU A 195 14.66 -6.96 -0.54
N LYS A 196 14.30 -7.13 0.73
CA LYS A 196 13.85 -8.40 1.33
C LYS A 196 12.64 -9.01 0.63
N LYS A 197 11.75 -8.15 0.12
CA LYS A 197 10.53 -8.56 -0.59
C LYS A 197 10.43 -7.72 -1.84
N LYS A 198 10.78 -8.30 -2.99
CA LYS A 198 10.42 -7.75 -4.29
C LYS A 198 9.19 -8.49 -4.78
N THR A 199 8.02 -7.87 -4.69
CA THR A 199 6.85 -8.43 -5.39
C THR A 199 7.13 -8.38 -6.89
N GLU A 200 6.94 -9.49 -7.60
CA GLU A 200 7.09 -9.55 -9.05
C GLU A 200 6.30 -8.42 -9.74
N GLY A 201 6.91 -7.79 -10.74
CA GLY A 201 6.33 -6.68 -11.49
C GLY A 201 6.33 -5.30 -10.79
N LYS A 202 6.68 -5.19 -9.49
CA LYS A 202 6.79 -3.87 -8.82
C LYS A 202 8.18 -3.27 -8.97
N SER A 203 8.23 -1.96 -9.23
CA SER A 203 9.49 -1.20 -9.21
C SER A 203 10.05 -1.11 -7.78
N ILE A 204 11.37 -0.93 -7.67
CA ILE A 204 12.08 -0.73 -6.40
C ILE A 204 11.44 0.43 -5.60
N THR A 205 11.15 1.55 -6.28
CA THR A 205 10.47 2.70 -5.66
C THR A 205 9.10 2.33 -5.08
N ALA A 206 8.32 1.52 -5.80
CA ALA A 206 6.99 1.12 -5.35
C ALA A 206 7.06 0.20 -4.12
N ALA A 207 8.00 -0.73 -4.10
CA ALA A 207 8.24 -1.60 -2.95
C ALA A 207 8.69 -0.81 -1.71
N ILE A 208 9.62 0.13 -1.89
CA ILE A 208 10.06 1.02 -0.82
C ILE A 208 8.91 1.89 -0.29
N TYR A 209 8.14 2.50 -1.19
CA TYR A 209 7.00 3.33 -0.80
C TYR A 209 5.99 2.54 0.04
N GLU A 210 5.71 1.30 -0.36
CA GLU A 210 4.81 0.39 0.34
C GLU A 210 5.29 0.01 1.74
N ASP A 211 6.60 0.04 1.98
CA ASP A 211 7.18 -0.21 3.30
C ASP A 211 7.23 1.05 4.16
N CYS A 212 7.56 2.21 3.56
CA CYS A 212 7.65 3.47 4.29
C CYS A 212 6.28 4.06 4.65
N ARG A 213 5.22 3.75 3.89
CA ARG A 213 3.90 4.34 4.14
C ARG A 213 3.35 3.87 5.49
N TYR A 214 2.56 4.74 6.09
CA TYR A 214 1.76 4.37 7.25
C TYR A 214 0.80 3.22 6.88
N LYS A 215 0.79 2.18 7.71
CA LYS A 215 -0.17 1.06 7.65
C LYS A 215 -0.97 1.11 8.93
N ASP A 216 -2.28 1.30 8.83
CA ASP A 216 -3.15 1.12 10.00
C ASP A 216 -3.07 -0.34 10.45
N SER A 217 -3.02 -0.55 11.77
CA SER A 217 -2.97 -1.89 12.37
C SER A 217 -4.28 -2.68 12.23
N ASN A 218 -5.33 -2.05 11.70
CA ASN A 218 -6.64 -2.67 11.56
C ASN A 218 -6.66 -3.69 10.41
N PRO A 219 -7.34 -4.83 10.60
CA PRO A 219 -7.49 -5.83 9.55
C PRO A 219 -8.15 -5.20 8.31
N GLN A 220 -7.57 -5.49 7.15
CA GLN A 220 -8.00 -4.94 5.87
C GLN A 220 -9.40 -5.47 5.51
N TRP A 221 -10.42 -4.63 5.74
CA TRP A 221 -11.80 -4.95 5.40
C TRP A 221 -11.95 -5.22 3.88
N ILE A 222 -12.45 -6.40 3.53
CA ILE A 222 -12.45 -6.87 2.13
C ILE A 222 -13.43 -6.08 1.26
N GLY A 223 -14.44 -5.47 1.89
CA GLY A 223 -15.46 -4.64 1.25
C GLY A 223 -14.88 -3.47 0.45
N TRP A 224 -13.71 -2.95 0.82
CA TRP A 224 -13.04 -1.87 0.06
C TRP A 224 -12.74 -2.27 -1.39
N LYS A 225 -12.19 -3.47 -1.61
CA LYS A 225 -11.89 -3.96 -2.97
C LYS A 225 -13.17 -4.10 -3.80
N LYS A 226 -14.27 -4.53 -3.17
CA LYS A 226 -15.57 -4.71 -3.82
C LYS A 226 -16.21 -3.36 -4.18
N LEU A 227 -16.17 -2.38 -3.27
CA LEU A 227 -16.68 -1.02 -3.52
C LEU A 227 -16.13 -0.42 -4.81
N TRP A 228 -14.82 -0.51 -5.02
CA TRP A 228 -14.19 0.08 -6.19
C TRP A 228 -14.47 -0.68 -7.49
N LYS A 229 -14.82 -1.97 -7.42
CA LYS A 229 -15.20 -2.82 -8.57
C LYS A 229 -16.64 -2.62 -9.06
N LEU A 230 -17.53 -2.02 -8.25
CA LEU A 230 -18.93 -1.75 -8.64
C LEU A 230 -19.04 -0.95 -9.94
N LYS A 231 -20.02 -1.26 -10.79
CA LYS A 231 -20.25 -0.55 -12.06
C LYS A 231 -21.17 0.67 -11.89
N ILE A 232 -20.81 1.56 -10.97
CA ILE A 232 -21.53 2.82 -10.67
C ILE A 232 -20.67 4.04 -10.96
N ILE A 233 -21.32 5.20 -11.13
CA ILE A 233 -20.62 6.46 -11.41
C ILE A 233 -19.64 6.82 -10.27
N PRO A 234 -18.47 7.44 -10.57
CA PRO A 234 -17.45 7.74 -9.57
C PRO A 234 -17.93 8.59 -8.39
N LYS A 235 -18.90 9.49 -8.63
CA LYS A 235 -19.49 10.34 -7.59
C LYS A 235 -20.15 9.52 -6.47
N ILE A 236 -20.86 8.45 -6.83
CA ILE A 236 -21.50 7.55 -5.86
C ILE A 236 -20.43 6.75 -5.09
N LYS A 237 -19.37 6.28 -5.76
CA LYS A 237 -18.26 5.59 -5.08
C LYS A 237 -17.61 6.47 -4.00
N ILE A 238 -17.37 7.75 -4.30
CA ILE A 238 -16.81 8.70 -3.34
C ILE A 238 -17.78 8.97 -2.18
N PHE A 239 -19.09 9.06 -2.47
CA PHE A 239 -20.11 9.17 -1.43
C PHE A 239 -20.10 7.96 -0.49
N LEU A 240 -20.17 6.74 -1.03
CA LEU A 240 -20.14 5.50 -0.26
C LEU A 240 -18.84 5.36 0.53
N TRP A 241 -17.71 5.74 -0.07
CA TRP A 241 -16.42 5.78 0.63
C TRP A 241 -16.47 6.69 1.87
N LYS A 242 -17.06 7.88 1.77
CA LYS A 242 -17.27 8.78 2.93
C LYS A 242 -18.24 8.16 3.95
N MET A 243 -19.29 7.50 3.49
CA MET A 243 -20.27 6.81 4.33
C MET A 243 -19.61 5.73 5.18
N LEU A 244 -18.82 4.85 4.55
CA LEU A 244 -18.14 3.72 5.20
C LEU A 244 -17.06 4.17 6.20
N HIS A 245 -16.51 5.37 6.01
CA HIS A 245 -15.63 6.00 7.02
C HIS A 245 -16.39 6.70 8.15
N GLY A 246 -17.73 6.73 8.10
CA GLY A 246 -18.56 7.46 9.05
C GLY A 246 -18.41 8.98 8.94
N ARG A 247 -18.04 9.50 7.77
CA ARG A 247 -17.68 10.92 7.56
C ARG A 247 -18.66 11.69 6.70
N LEU A 248 -19.91 11.21 6.60
CA LEU A 248 -20.97 12.00 5.99
C LEU A 248 -21.37 13.15 6.93
N PRO A 249 -21.70 14.34 6.38
CA PRO A 249 -22.15 15.48 7.18
C PRO A 249 -23.61 15.31 7.63
N THR A 250 -23.87 14.29 8.43
CA THR A 250 -25.12 14.14 9.21
C THR A 250 -25.12 15.12 10.37
N SER A 251 -26.30 15.42 10.92
CA SER A 251 -26.42 16.40 12.01
C SER A 251 -25.62 15.96 13.24
N GLN A 252 -25.65 14.68 13.61
CA GLN A 252 -24.81 14.13 14.68
C GLN A 252 -23.30 14.38 14.41
N TYR A 253 -22.83 14.15 13.18
CA TYR A 253 -21.42 14.35 12.85
C TYR A 253 -21.04 15.83 12.86
N LEU A 254 -21.89 16.70 12.32
CA LEU A 254 -21.66 18.15 12.30
C LEU A 254 -21.64 18.74 13.73
N GLN A 255 -22.51 18.27 14.61
CA GLN A 255 -22.51 18.64 16.03
C GLN A 255 -21.23 18.18 16.74
N SER A 256 -20.73 16.99 16.42
CA SER A 256 -19.42 16.53 16.95
C SER A 256 -18.25 17.44 16.54
N LEU A 257 -18.42 18.21 15.45
CA LEU A 257 -17.48 19.23 14.99
C LEU A 257 -17.77 20.63 15.56
N GLY A 258 -18.75 20.77 16.46
CA GLY A 258 -19.18 22.05 17.03
C GLY A 258 -19.98 22.93 16.07
N ILE A 259 -20.51 22.37 14.98
CA ILE A 259 -21.34 23.09 14.02
C ILE A 259 -22.81 22.97 14.47
N GLY A 260 -23.44 24.10 14.78
CA GLY A 260 -24.83 24.15 15.21
C GLY A 260 -25.79 23.73 14.09
N THR A 261 -26.43 22.58 14.25
CA THR A 261 -27.48 22.05 13.36
C THR A 261 -28.64 21.51 14.19
N SER A 262 -29.83 21.44 13.61
CA SER A 262 -30.97 20.76 14.24
C SER A 262 -30.65 19.30 14.54
N ASP A 263 -31.06 18.80 15.70
CA ASP A 263 -30.86 17.40 16.09
C ASP A 263 -31.69 16.44 15.21
N LEU A 264 -32.86 16.90 14.77
CA LEU A 264 -33.85 16.07 14.10
C LEU A 264 -33.47 15.75 12.64
N CYS A 265 -33.76 14.51 12.23
CA CYS A 265 -33.63 14.02 10.87
C CYS A 265 -34.50 14.83 9.91
N SER A 266 -33.90 15.35 8.84
CA SER A 266 -34.59 16.25 7.89
C SER A 266 -35.65 15.57 7.03
N LEU A 267 -35.72 14.23 7.06
CA LEU A 267 -36.72 13.46 6.32
C LEU A 267 -37.97 13.15 7.17
N CYS A 268 -37.79 12.72 8.42
CA CYS A 268 -38.91 12.34 9.30
C CYS A 268 -39.23 13.35 10.40
N ASN A 269 -38.34 14.31 10.68
CA ASN A 269 -38.45 15.31 11.75
C ASN A 269 -38.77 14.74 13.15
N SER A 270 -38.46 13.47 13.43
CA SER A 270 -38.88 12.80 14.67
C SER A 270 -37.73 12.32 15.58
N THR A 271 -36.57 12.03 15.01
CA THR A 271 -35.47 11.34 15.70
C THR A 271 -34.13 11.97 15.33
N LEU A 272 -33.10 11.75 16.16
CA LEU A 272 -31.74 12.25 15.93
C LEU A 272 -31.19 11.77 14.58
N GLU A 273 -30.63 12.69 13.79
CA GLU A 273 -30.06 12.35 12.48
C GLU A 273 -28.67 11.70 12.59
N THR A 274 -28.67 10.37 12.70
CA THR A 274 -27.47 9.53 12.56
C THR A 274 -27.38 8.92 11.16
N SER A 275 -26.20 8.46 10.74
CA SER A 275 -26.07 7.73 9.46
C SER A 275 -26.94 6.48 9.43
N TYR A 276 -27.00 5.75 10.55
CA TYR A 276 -27.83 4.55 10.68
C TYR A 276 -29.31 4.88 10.59
N HIS A 277 -29.75 5.91 11.32
CA HIS A 277 -31.13 6.38 11.24
C HIS A 277 -31.49 6.78 9.80
N LEU A 278 -30.68 7.61 9.16
CA LEU A 278 -30.96 8.14 7.82
C LEU A 278 -31.11 7.04 6.77
N PHE A 279 -30.25 6.01 6.79
CA PHE A 279 -30.22 4.97 5.76
C PHE A 279 -31.01 3.70 6.10
N VAL A 280 -31.36 3.47 7.37
CA VAL A 280 -31.97 2.22 7.84
C VAL A 280 -33.27 2.45 8.61
N GLU A 281 -33.25 3.23 9.69
CA GLU A 281 -34.40 3.31 10.62
C GLU A 281 -35.46 4.36 10.21
N CYS A 282 -35.09 5.36 9.41
CA CYS A 282 -35.98 6.46 9.06
C CYS A 282 -37.22 5.92 8.35
N ARG A 283 -38.41 6.28 8.83
CA ARG A 283 -39.70 5.84 8.26
C ARG A 283 -39.79 6.10 6.75
N VAL A 284 -39.30 7.26 6.29
CA VAL A 284 -39.27 7.61 4.87
C VAL A 284 -38.35 6.65 4.09
N THR A 285 -37.16 6.38 4.63
CA THR A 285 -36.19 5.45 4.04
C THR A 285 -36.71 4.01 4.03
N GLN A 286 -37.38 3.55 5.08
CA GLN A 286 -38.01 2.24 5.13
C GLN A 286 -39.07 2.06 4.04
N LEU A 287 -39.88 3.09 3.76
CA LEU A 287 -40.85 3.07 2.66
C LEU A 287 -40.15 2.94 1.28
N VAL A 288 -39.00 3.59 1.08
CA VAL A 288 -38.20 3.44 -0.14
C VAL A 288 -37.72 2.00 -0.31
N TRP A 289 -37.16 1.40 0.74
CA TRP A 289 -36.70 0.01 0.71
C TRP A 289 -37.85 -0.98 0.47
N LEU A 290 -39.00 -0.77 1.12
CA LEU A 290 -40.21 -1.57 0.91
C LEU A 290 -40.71 -1.46 -0.54
N ARG A 291 -40.66 -0.27 -1.15
CA ARG A 291 -41.07 -0.10 -2.54
C ARG A 291 -40.14 -0.85 -3.48
N ILE A 292 -38.82 -0.73 -3.30
CA ILE A 292 -37.84 -1.47 -4.11
C ILE A 292 -38.08 -2.98 -4.02
N ARG A 293 -38.34 -3.48 -2.81
CA ARG A 293 -38.69 -4.88 -2.58
C ARG A 293 -39.97 -5.31 -3.30
N ASN A 294 -41.01 -4.49 -3.23
CA ASN A 294 -42.32 -4.78 -3.83
C ASN A 294 -42.31 -4.72 -5.37
N GLU A 295 -41.44 -3.89 -5.97
CA GLU A 295 -41.19 -3.86 -7.41
C GLU A 295 -40.38 -5.09 -7.90
N GLY A 296 -40.09 -6.02 -6.99
CA GLY A 296 -39.44 -7.29 -7.30
C GLY A 296 -37.91 -7.24 -7.32
N PHE A 297 -37.30 -6.13 -6.91
CA PHE A 297 -35.85 -6.03 -6.74
C PHE A 297 -35.45 -6.37 -5.30
N LEU A 298 -34.34 -7.06 -5.06
CA LEU A 298 -33.85 -7.39 -3.71
C LEU A 298 -34.83 -8.22 -2.87
N GLN A 299 -35.60 -9.13 -3.48
CA GLN A 299 -36.67 -9.87 -2.79
C GLN A 299 -36.16 -10.72 -1.62
N SER A 300 -34.95 -11.28 -1.77
CA SER A 300 -34.26 -12.12 -0.79
C SER A 300 -33.39 -11.34 0.21
N TRP A 301 -33.28 -10.02 0.06
CA TRP A 301 -32.41 -9.20 0.90
C TRP A 301 -33.12 -8.78 2.20
N ASN A 302 -32.48 -9.02 3.34
CA ASN A 302 -32.98 -8.59 4.64
C ASN A 302 -32.24 -7.33 5.12
N LEU A 303 -32.94 -6.19 5.03
CA LEU A 303 -32.48 -4.87 5.47
C LEU A 303 -32.01 -4.84 6.93
N PHE A 304 -32.60 -5.68 7.80
CA PHE A 304 -32.37 -5.65 9.25
C PHE A 304 -31.21 -6.55 9.71
N ASN A 305 -30.73 -7.46 8.85
CA ASN A 305 -29.68 -8.41 9.21
C ASN A 305 -28.25 -7.94 8.83
N GLN A 306 -28.11 -6.76 8.23
CA GLN A 306 -26.81 -6.22 7.82
C GLN A 306 -26.69 -4.76 8.21
N ASP A 307 -25.57 -4.38 8.82
CA ASP A 307 -25.26 -2.97 9.03
C ASP A 307 -24.85 -2.34 7.68
N LEU A 308 -25.82 -1.68 7.06
CA LEU A 308 -25.67 -0.95 5.80
C LEU A 308 -24.56 0.12 5.90
N THR A 309 -24.43 0.75 7.06
CA THR A 309 -23.47 1.85 7.28
C THR A 309 -22.04 1.34 7.38
N GLN A 310 -21.86 0.09 7.80
CA GLN A 310 -20.58 -0.62 7.81
C GLN A 310 -20.33 -1.41 6.53
N GLY A 311 -21.24 -1.34 5.55
CA GLY A 311 -21.07 -1.96 4.24
C GLY A 311 -21.32 -3.47 4.21
N GLY A 312 -22.18 -4.01 5.09
CA GLY A 312 -22.51 -5.44 5.09
C GLY A 312 -23.01 -5.98 3.73
N TRP A 313 -23.64 -5.12 2.93
CA TRP A 313 -24.09 -5.43 1.57
C TRP A 313 -22.93 -5.64 0.56
N LEU A 314 -21.72 -5.16 0.86
CA LEU A 314 -20.52 -5.44 0.08
C LEU A 314 -19.88 -6.78 0.47
N GLU A 315 -19.85 -7.13 1.76
CA GLU A 315 -19.13 -8.30 2.24
C GLU A 315 -19.81 -9.61 1.88
N GLY A 316 -21.14 -9.64 1.96
CA GLY A 316 -21.89 -10.76 1.45
C GLY A 316 -21.65 -12.07 2.17
N THR A 317 -21.55 -12.02 3.49
CA THR A 317 -21.69 -13.22 4.34
C THR A 317 -23.05 -13.91 4.16
N ASN A 318 -24.02 -13.29 3.47
CA ASN A 318 -25.28 -13.90 3.01
C ASN A 318 -25.51 -13.85 1.48
N LEU A 319 -24.47 -13.58 0.66
CA LEU A 319 -24.61 -13.50 -0.81
C LEU A 319 -24.75 -14.86 -1.53
N GLY A 320 -24.74 -16.00 -0.81
CA GLY A 320 -25.14 -17.27 -1.40
C GLY A 320 -26.53 -17.22 -2.07
N TYR A 321 -27.39 -16.29 -1.63
CA TYR A 321 -28.76 -16.11 -2.12
C TYR A 321 -28.98 -14.96 -3.11
N LEU A 322 -27.96 -14.12 -3.37
CA LEU A 322 -28.05 -12.97 -4.30
C LEU A 322 -27.22 -13.19 -5.58
N ASN A 323 -26.59 -14.36 -5.74
CA ASN A 323 -25.88 -14.74 -6.96
C ASN A 323 -26.79 -14.77 -8.22
N ASN A 324 -28.12 -14.75 -8.05
CA ASN A 324 -29.08 -14.66 -9.16
C ASN A 324 -29.45 -13.20 -9.53
N GLU A 325 -29.10 -12.19 -8.73
CA GLU A 325 -29.37 -10.77 -9.03
C GLU A 325 -28.05 -10.05 -9.30
N SER A 326 -27.62 -10.08 -10.58
CA SER A 326 -26.30 -9.61 -11.04
C SER A 326 -25.95 -8.15 -10.70
N ASN A 327 -26.88 -7.34 -10.18
CA ASN A 327 -26.69 -5.92 -9.91
C ASN A 327 -27.16 -5.43 -8.52
N ALA A 328 -27.44 -6.32 -7.56
CA ALA A 328 -27.99 -5.95 -6.26
C ALA A 328 -27.13 -4.89 -5.51
N GLY A 329 -25.80 -5.05 -5.54
CA GLY A 329 -24.88 -4.10 -4.92
C GLY A 329 -24.88 -2.71 -5.57
N GLU A 330 -25.04 -2.63 -6.90
CA GLU A 330 -25.19 -1.35 -7.59
C GLU A 330 -26.53 -0.68 -7.27
N LEU A 331 -27.62 -1.45 -7.21
CA LEU A 331 -28.94 -0.93 -6.88
C LEU A 331 -28.98 -0.35 -5.44
N ILE A 332 -28.45 -1.09 -4.46
CA ILE A 332 -28.32 -0.62 -3.07
C ILE A 332 -27.49 0.67 -3.02
N SER A 333 -26.35 0.69 -3.73
CA SER A 333 -25.47 1.87 -3.83
C SER A 333 -26.19 3.11 -4.36
N CYS A 334 -26.93 2.95 -5.45
CA CYS A 334 -27.68 4.03 -6.09
C CYS A 334 -28.83 4.51 -5.20
N THR A 335 -29.49 3.59 -4.48
CA THR A 335 -30.58 3.91 -3.56
C THR A 335 -30.09 4.73 -2.37
N LEU A 336 -28.99 4.32 -1.74
CA LEU A 336 -28.34 5.07 -0.66
C LEU A 336 -27.98 6.50 -1.10
N TRP A 337 -27.47 6.64 -2.32
CA TRP A 337 -27.18 7.95 -2.90
C TRP A 337 -28.44 8.79 -3.16
N ALA A 338 -29.52 8.19 -3.65
CA ALA A 338 -30.79 8.87 -3.87
C ALA A 338 -31.40 9.39 -2.55
N ILE A 339 -31.38 8.58 -1.50
CA ILE A 339 -31.80 8.98 -0.14
C ILE A 339 -30.96 10.17 0.34
N TRP A 340 -29.63 10.10 0.17
CA TRP A 340 -28.74 11.19 0.55
C TRP A 340 -29.00 12.50 -0.21
N ILE A 341 -29.23 12.42 -1.53
CA ILE A 341 -29.60 13.60 -2.33
C ILE A 341 -30.93 14.16 -1.86
N SER A 342 -31.94 13.32 -1.64
CA SER A 342 -33.26 13.75 -1.17
C SER A 342 -33.14 14.55 0.12
N ARG A 343 -32.41 14.03 1.11
CA ARG A 343 -32.10 14.74 2.36
C ARG A 343 -31.39 16.07 2.10
N CYS A 344 -30.37 16.11 1.24
CA CYS A 344 -29.69 17.36 0.91
C CYS A 344 -30.63 18.40 0.28
N ASN A 345 -31.51 17.96 -0.62
CA ASN A 345 -32.48 18.85 -1.27
C ASN A 345 -33.51 19.40 -0.27
N HIS A 346 -33.89 18.65 0.75
CA HIS A 346 -34.79 19.14 1.81
C HIS A 346 -34.14 20.21 2.70
N LEU A 347 -32.82 20.16 2.90
CA LEU A 347 -32.10 21.11 3.77
C LEU A 347 -31.62 22.39 3.10
N PHE A 348 -31.34 22.33 1.79
CA PHE A 348 -30.75 23.45 1.04
C PHE A 348 -31.71 24.04 0.00
N ARG A 349 -33.00 23.69 0.09
CA ARG A 349 -34.09 24.46 -0.53
C ARG A 349 -34.35 25.70 0.30
#